data_AF-A0A7M1AYH3-F1
#
_entry.id   AF-A0A7M1AYH3-F1
#
_cell.length_a   1.000
_cell.length_b   1.000
_cell.length_c   1.000
_cell.angle_alpha   90.00
_cell.angle_beta   90.00
_cell.angle_gamma   90.00
#
_symmetry.space_group_name_H-M   'P 1'
#
loop_
_entity.id
_entity.type
_entity.pdbx_description
1 polymer ?
#
loop_
_entity_poly.entity_id
_entity_poly.type
_entity_poly.pdbx_seq_one_letter_code
_entity_poly.pdbx_strand_id
1 'polypeptide(L)'
;MELIENFTKVPNECFYVMRFVNGSTYKIYFLIVRKTFGYNKKSDGISISQFVKETGVSQTQVKKSINELKELKLIRVLGQTKKDGGKSYNRYSINLKAIDTLGQKVSKGRAESDQGVGQKVSIQNTIKQKKREIKAKKTNFSKTALTLADIFRDEDENQINKHIENYLDYLVSVQEYVKNKNAFKIAVKRKINKGVNEQLEDLEEWYLSMMCKKFEERYKGETIIYNSEFLEVLMVYPYFRTEGFNRDDYIFIGIGTKEQIETDEYATLKMSNFKELEIFLKKSNL
;
A
#
# COMPACT_ATOMS: atom_id res chain seq x y z
N MET A 1 28.37 -15.22 27.41
CA MET A 1 27.10 -14.64 26.92
C MET A 1 26.03 -15.37 27.69
N GLU A 2 25.44 -14.72 28.71
CA GLU A 2 24.31 -15.32 29.43
C GLU A 2 23.16 -15.53 28.44
N LEU A 3 22.53 -16.70 28.47
CA LEU A 3 21.32 -16.96 27.70
C LEU A 3 20.22 -16.08 28.28
N ILE A 4 19.77 -15.11 27.49
CA ILE A 4 18.56 -14.35 27.80
C ILE A 4 17.39 -15.29 27.51
N GLU A 5 16.69 -15.77 28.53
CA GLU A 5 15.54 -16.70 28.41
C GLU A 5 14.30 -16.08 27.73
N ASN A 6 14.37 -14.80 27.34
CA ASN A 6 13.25 -14.07 26.76
C ASN A 6 13.14 -14.30 25.25
N PHE A 7 11.94 -14.67 24.81
CA PHE A 7 11.58 -14.77 23.40
C PHE A 7 10.74 -13.58 22.94
N THR A 8 10.79 -13.29 21.64
CA THR A 8 9.97 -12.26 21.01
C THR A 8 8.85 -12.94 20.23
N LYS A 9 7.58 -12.68 20.60
CA LYS A 9 6.43 -13.12 19.81
C LYS A 9 6.36 -12.32 18.52
N VAL A 10 6.32 -13.01 17.39
CA VAL A 10 6.29 -12.41 16.04
C VAL A 10 5.22 -13.15 15.22
N PRO A 11 4.37 -12.44 14.45
CA PRO A 11 3.46 -13.08 13.51
C PRO A 11 4.22 -13.96 12.49
N ASN A 12 3.71 -15.18 12.23
CA ASN A 12 4.39 -16.16 11.38
C ASN A 12 4.65 -15.63 9.96
N GLU A 13 3.76 -14.77 9.48
CA GLU A 13 3.83 -14.11 8.18
C GLU A 13 5.16 -13.38 8.01
N CYS A 14 5.70 -12.78 9.08
CA CYS A 14 6.97 -12.06 9.03
C CYS A 14 8.15 -12.95 8.61
N PHE A 15 8.09 -14.26 8.85
CA PHE A 15 9.14 -15.18 8.42
C PHE A 15 9.07 -15.48 6.91
N TYR A 16 7.91 -15.38 6.29
CA TYR A 16 7.76 -15.64 4.85
C TYR A 16 8.50 -14.63 3.98
N VAL A 17 8.73 -13.41 4.47
CA VAL A 17 9.52 -12.37 3.79
C VAL A 17 10.93 -12.84 3.42
N MET A 18 11.51 -13.76 4.21
CA MET A 18 12.89 -14.26 4.02
C MET A 18 13.14 -14.82 2.62
N ARG A 19 12.12 -15.41 1.97
CA ARG A 19 12.27 -16.00 0.62
C ARG A 19 12.32 -14.97 -0.51
N PHE A 20 11.88 -13.74 -0.26
CA PHE A 20 11.64 -12.73 -1.29
C PHE A 20 12.73 -11.65 -1.34
N VAL A 21 13.47 -11.47 -0.24
CA VAL A 21 14.49 -10.43 -0.11
C VAL A 21 15.85 -11.04 0.20
N ASN A 22 16.92 -10.34 -0.14
CA ASN A 22 18.27 -10.80 0.20
C ASN A 22 18.52 -10.76 1.73
N GLY A 23 19.54 -11.48 2.19
CA GLY A 23 19.82 -11.62 3.63
C GLY A 23 20.09 -10.29 4.36
N SER A 24 20.73 -9.31 3.72
CA SER A 24 20.92 -7.98 4.31
C SER A 24 19.58 -7.27 4.47
N THR A 25 18.74 -7.30 3.43
CA THR A 25 17.41 -6.70 3.46
C THR A 25 16.50 -7.38 4.49
N TYR A 26 16.57 -8.71 4.62
CA TYR A 26 15.85 -9.45 5.64
C TYR A 26 16.29 -9.07 7.06
N LYS A 27 17.59 -8.90 7.32
CA LYS A 27 18.09 -8.41 8.62
C LYS A 27 17.50 -7.05 8.99
N ILE A 28 17.43 -6.13 8.02
CA ILE A 28 16.83 -4.80 8.23
C ILE A 28 15.34 -4.91 8.52
N TYR A 29 14.62 -5.69 7.72
CA TYR A 29 13.19 -5.96 7.94
C TYR A 29 12.92 -6.56 9.32
N PHE A 30 13.66 -7.60 9.69
CA PHE A 30 13.44 -8.34 10.92
C PHE A 30 13.84 -7.54 12.16
N LEU A 31 14.79 -6.60 12.04
CA LEU A 31 15.05 -5.62 13.09
C LEU A 31 13.82 -4.71 13.32
N ILE A 32 13.15 -4.25 12.26
CA ILE A 32 11.92 -3.45 12.39
C ILE A 32 10.84 -4.27 13.10
N VAL A 33 10.66 -5.55 12.71
CA VAL A 33 9.73 -6.49 13.37
C VAL A 33 10.05 -6.62 14.87
N ARG A 34 11.32 -6.85 15.23
CA ARG A 34 11.79 -6.95 16.61
C ARG A 34 11.51 -5.69 17.42
N LYS A 35 11.73 -4.51 16.85
CA LYS A 35 11.52 -3.20 17.52
C LYS A 35 10.05 -2.79 17.62
N THR A 36 9.18 -3.35 16.78
CA THR A 36 7.74 -3.09 16.77
C THR A 36 6.98 -4.17 17.54
N PHE A 37 6.67 -5.30 16.90
CA PHE A 37 5.94 -6.41 17.50
C PHE A 37 6.62 -6.97 18.75
N GLY A 38 7.95 -7.03 18.75
CA GLY A 38 8.70 -7.51 19.91
C GLY A 38 8.59 -6.66 21.16
N TYR A 39 8.16 -5.41 21.02
CA TYR A 39 7.84 -4.50 22.13
C TYR A 39 6.34 -4.17 22.19
N ASN A 40 5.51 -4.92 21.47
CA ASN A 40 4.06 -4.70 21.32
C ASN A 40 3.69 -3.26 20.85
N LYS A 41 4.47 -2.71 19.91
CA LYS A 41 4.26 -1.38 19.32
C LYS A 41 3.77 -1.48 17.88
N LYS A 42 2.93 -0.53 17.46
CA LYS A 42 2.48 -0.39 16.06
C LYS A 42 3.57 0.16 15.13
N SER A 43 4.46 0.99 15.65
CA SER A 43 5.60 1.55 14.92
C SER A 43 6.72 1.91 15.89
N ASP A 44 7.96 1.99 15.41
CA ASP A 44 9.12 2.38 16.21
C ASP A 44 10.06 3.32 15.46
N GLY A 45 10.69 4.21 16.20
CA GLY A 45 11.66 5.17 15.70
C GLY A 45 13.05 4.58 15.66
N ILE A 46 13.62 4.38 14.46
CA ILE A 46 14.90 3.67 14.31
C ILE A 46 15.86 4.53 13.49
N SER A 47 16.94 4.98 14.11
CA SER A 47 18.00 5.71 13.40
C SER A 47 18.80 4.78 12.49
N ILE A 48 19.39 5.34 11.43
CA ILE A 48 20.26 4.58 10.53
C ILE A 48 21.47 3.99 11.29
N SER A 49 22.01 4.70 12.29
CA SER A 49 23.09 4.18 13.13
C SER A 49 22.66 2.98 13.97
N GLN A 50 21.42 2.95 14.47
CA GLN A 50 20.86 1.76 15.14
C GLN A 50 20.76 0.57 14.19
N PHE A 51 20.30 0.77 12.95
CA PHE A 51 20.30 -0.30 11.95
C PHE A 51 21.70 -0.87 11.72
N VAL A 52 22.69 0.00 11.50
CA VAL A 52 24.07 -0.43 11.28
C VAL A 52 24.60 -1.20 12.50
N LYS A 53 24.41 -0.67 13.70
CA LYS A 53 24.90 -1.27 14.96
C LYS A 53 24.27 -2.64 15.22
N GLU A 54 22.96 -2.78 15.06
CA GLU A 54 22.23 -4.00 15.45
C GLU A 54 22.25 -5.08 14.36
N THR A 55 22.37 -4.70 13.08
CA THR A 55 22.36 -5.69 11.97
C THR A 55 23.75 -6.01 11.41
N GLY A 56 24.75 -5.17 11.68
CA GLY A 56 26.08 -5.24 11.07
C GLY A 56 26.09 -4.91 9.57
N VAL A 57 24.99 -4.38 9.02
CA VAL A 57 24.87 -4.00 7.61
C VAL A 57 25.41 -2.59 7.41
N SER A 58 26.18 -2.36 6.34
CA SER A 58 26.75 -1.04 6.05
C SER A 58 25.66 0.02 5.84
N GLN A 59 25.95 1.28 6.19
CA GLN A 59 24.99 2.38 6.08
C GLN A 59 24.37 2.52 4.68
N THR A 60 25.18 2.34 3.63
CA THR A 60 24.72 2.38 2.23
C THR A 60 23.74 1.24 1.94
N GLN A 61 24.06 0.03 2.39
CA GLN A 61 23.21 -1.14 2.19
C GLN A 61 21.93 -1.05 3.04
N VAL A 62 21.97 -0.46 4.23
CA VAL A 62 20.77 -0.17 5.05
C VAL A 62 19.79 0.69 4.25
N LYS A 63 20.25 1.83 3.70
CA LYS A 63 19.38 2.73 2.91
C LYS A 63 18.79 2.03 1.69
N LYS A 64 19.61 1.25 0.96
CA LYS A 64 19.16 0.46 -0.18
C LYS A 64 18.10 -0.57 0.21
N SER A 65 18.33 -1.27 1.32
CA SER A 65 17.40 -2.28 1.86
C SER A 65 16.07 -1.67 2.28
N ILE A 66 16.09 -0.49 2.94
CA ILE A 66 14.88 0.24 3.30
C ILE A 66 14.08 0.60 2.05
N ASN A 67 14.74 1.08 0.98
CA ASN A 67 14.06 1.39 -0.28
C ASN A 67 13.47 0.15 -0.93
N GLU A 68 14.20 -0.97 -0.97
CA GLU A 68 13.69 -2.25 -1.47
C GLU A 68 12.44 -2.71 -0.70
N LEU A 69 12.45 -2.61 0.63
CA LEU A 69 11.29 -2.95 1.47
C LEU A 69 10.10 -2.00 1.26
N LYS A 70 10.35 -0.71 0.99
CA LYS A 70 9.30 0.25 0.59
C LYS A 70 8.69 -0.13 -0.75
N GLU A 71 9.51 -0.44 -1.76
CA GLU A 71 9.06 -0.84 -3.09
C GLU A 71 8.20 -2.11 -3.05
N LEU A 72 8.56 -3.05 -2.18
CA LEU A 72 7.79 -4.27 -1.92
C LEU A 72 6.56 -4.03 -1.02
N LYS A 73 6.33 -2.79 -0.58
CA LYS A 73 5.26 -2.39 0.36
C LYS A 73 5.25 -3.17 1.68
N LEU A 74 6.38 -3.77 2.07
CA LEU A 74 6.54 -4.57 3.29
C LEU A 74 6.62 -3.73 4.56
N ILE A 75 7.08 -2.48 4.41
CA ILE A 75 7.20 -1.52 5.50
C ILE A 75 6.60 -0.17 5.10
N ARG A 76 6.15 0.59 6.10
CA ARG A 76 5.84 2.02 5.95
C ARG A 76 6.92 2.82 6.67
N VAL A 77 7.36 3.92 6.05
CA VAL A 77 8.43 4.79 6.56
C VAL A 77 7.88 6.20 6.68
N LEU A 78 7.85 6.71 7.91
CA LEU A 78 7.44 8.08 8.21
C LEU A 78 8.68 8.88 8.59
N GLY A 79 8.98 9.94 7.84
CA GLY A 79 10.03 10.89 8.23
C GLY A 79 9.66 11.58 9.54
N GLN A 80 10.64 11.83 10.40
CA GLN A 80 10.44 12.63 11.62
C GLN A 80 11.39 13.81 11.59
N THR A 81 10.96 14.92 12.18
CA THR A 81 11.75 16.14 12.30
C THR A 81 11.77 16.53 13.77
N LYS A 82 12.94 16.98 14.26
CA LYS A 82 13.10 17.46 15.63
C LYS A 82 12.37 18.81 15.81
N LYS A 83 12.16 19.22 17.07
CA LYS A 83 11.56 20.53 17.45
C LYS A 83 12.33 21.73 16.89
N ASP A 84 13.61 21.56 16.57
CA ASP A 84 14.49 22.56 15.96
C ASP A 84 14.52 22.49 14.42
N GLY A 85 13.79 21.56 13.79
CA GLY A 85 13.74 21.34 12.34
C GLY A 85 14.86 20.51 11.75
N GLY A 86 15.77 20.01 12.59
CA GLY A 86 16.75 19.02 12.15
C GLY A 86 16.05 17.72 11.76
N LYS A 87 16.61 17.01 10.77
CA LYS A 87 16.17 15.65 10.45
C LYS A 87 16.28 14.78 11.69
N SER A 88 15.18 14.14 12.08
CA SER A 88 15.18 13.11 13.11
C SER A 88 15.26 11.73 12.45
N TYR A 89 15.28 10.66 13.26
CA TYR A 89 15.21 9.29 12.76
C TYR A 89 13.84 9.02 12.14
N ASN A 90 13.79 8.15 11.13
CA ASN A 90 12.50 7.73 10.57
C ASN A 90 11.77 6.80 11.55
N ARG A 91 10.45 6.80 11.49
CA ARG A 91 9.57 5.86 12.18
C ARG A 91 9.11 4.79 11.20
N TYR A 92 9.19 3.53 11.61
CA TYR A 92 8.95 2.36 10.77
C TYR A 92 7.80 1.53 11.32
N SER A 93 6.96 1.00 10.44
CA SER A 93 5.95 0.00 10.77
C SER A 93 5.89 -1.10 9.72
N ILE A 94 5.45 -2.29 10.14
CA ILE A 94 5.29 -3.46 9.27
C ILE A 94 3.92 -3.40 8.60
N ASN A 95 3.88 -3.73 7.32
CA ASN A 95 2.63 -3.87 6.57
C ASN A 95 2.32 -5.36 6.37
N LEU A 96 1.62 -5.98 7.34
CA LEU A 96 1.30 -7.41 7.30
C LEU A 96 0.45 -7.80 6.08
N LYS A 97 -0.47 -6.94 5.65
CA LYS A 97 -1.34 -7.21 4.48
C LYS A 97 -0.55 -7.43 3.19
N ALA A 98 0.58 -6.74 3.01
CA ALA A 98 1.44 -6.93 1.84
C ALA A 98 2.17 -8.27 1.84
N ILE A 99 2.37 -8.88 3.02
CA ILE A 99 3.04 -10.17 3.16
C ILE A 99 2.14 -11.29 2.65
N ASP A 100 0.84 -11.21 2.94
CA ASP A 100 -0.16 -12.18 2.47
C ASP A 100 -0.26 -12.18 0.94
N THR A 101 -0.24 -10.99 0.32
CA THR A 101 -0.25 -10.83 -1.14
C THR A 101 1.04 -11.36 -1.80
N LEU A 102 2.18 -11.33 -1.10
CA LEU A 102 3.43 -11.94 -1.58
C LEU A 102 3.39 -13.47 -1.49
N GLY A 103 2.72 -14.03 -0.48
CA GLY A 103 2.51 -15.47 -0.33
C GLY A 103 1.66 -16.09 -1.44
N GLN A 104 0.58 -15.41 -1.84
CA GLN A 104 -0.35 -15.91 -2.87
C GLN A 104 0.24 -15.95 -4.29
N LYS A 105 1.23 -15.10 -4.62
CA LYS A 105 1.88 -15.13 -5.95
C LYS A 105 2.78 -16.35 -6.19
N VAL A 106 3.05 -17.16 -5.17
CA VAL A 106 3.99 -18.31 -5.27
C VAL A 106 3.25 -19.66 -5.34
N SER A 107 1.98 -19.74 -4.98
CA SER A 107 1.23 -21.02 -4.94
C SER A 107 0.78 -21.54 -6.32
N LYS A 108 0.89 -20.74 -7.39
CA LYS A 108 0.54 -21.17 -8.76
C LYS A 108 1.71 -21.70 -9.62
N GLY A 109 2.84 -22.06 -9.01
CA GLY A 109 3.91 -22.65 -9.80
C GLY A 109 5.12 -23.12 -9.02
N ARG A 110 5.00 -24.26 -8.33
CA ARG A 110 6.11 -25.23 -8.23
C ARG A 110 5.62 -26.56 -7.72
N ALA A 111 5.82 -27.60 -8.53
CA ALA A 111 5.89 -28.97 -8.06
C ALA A 111 6.93 -29.07 -6.94
N GLU A 112 6.61 -29.89 -5.93
CA GLU A 112 7.53 -30.28 -4.87
C GLU A 112 8.85 -30.75 -5.49
N SER A 113 9.93 -29.99 -5.26
CA SER A 113 11.26 -30.49 -5.53
C SER A 113 11.78 -31.11 -4.24
N ASP A 114 11.74 -32.43 -4.24
CA ASP A 114 12.31 -33.35 -3.26
C ASP A 114 13.76 -32.98 -2.91
N GLN A 115 14.18 -33.34 -1.70
CA GLN A 115 15.50 -33.04 -1.17
C GLN A 115 16.58 -33.78 -1.98
N GLY A 116 17.26 -33.07 -2.88
CA GLY A 116 18.37 -33.60 -3.67
C GLY A 116 19.57 -32.67 -3.69
N VAL A 117 20.69 -33.12 -3.12
CA VAL A 117 22.03 -32.52 -3.23
C VAL A 117 22.49 -32.62 -4.69
N GLY A 118 22.84 -31.51 -5.35
CA GLY A 118 23.29 -31.57 -6.75
C GLY A 118 23.85 -30.28 -7.37
N GLN A 119 25.19 -30.23 -7.41
CA GLN A 119 26.11 -29.57 -8.36
C GLN A 119 25.96 -28.08 -8.77
N LYS A 120 27.06 -27.35 -8.55
CA LYS A 120 27.36 -26.00 -9.09
C LYS A 120 27.49 -26.04 -10.62
N VAL A 121 26.70 -25.23 -11.34
CA VAL A 121 26.95 -24.90 -12.75
C VAL A 121 26.76 -23.38 -12.99
N SER A 122 27.67 -22.81 -13.79
CA SER A 122 27.93 -21.38 -14.00
C SER A 122 26.72 -20.57 -14.53
N ILE A 123 26.32 -19.53 -13.78
CA ILE A 123 25.06 -18.77 -13.96
C ILE A 123 25.23 -17.53 -14.88
N GLN A 124 26.45 -17.18 -15.29
CA GLN A 124 26.71 -15.82 -15.79
C GLN A 124 26.09 -15.49 -17.17
N ASN A 125 25.88 -16.48 -18.04
CA ASN A 125 25.36 -16.22 -19.40
C ASN A 125 23.82 -16.22 -19.49
N THR A 126 23.12 -16.99 -18.67
CA THR A 126 21.64 -17.10 -18.67
C THR A 126 20.97 -15.86 -18.04
N ILE A 127 21.65 -15.17 -17.12
CA ILE A 127 21.13 -13.92 -16.51
C ILE A 127 20.97 -12.80 -17.55
N LYS A 128 21.85 -12.73 -18.56
CA LYS A 128 21.88 -11.63 -19.53
C LYS A 128 20.72 -11.72 -20.54
N GLN A 129 20.34 -12.93 -20.95
CA GLN A 129 19.15 -13.19 -21.78
C GLN A 129 17.85 -13.07 -20.97
N LYS A 130 17.77 -13.63 -19.75
CA LYS A 130 16.60 -13.46 -18.86
C LYS A 130 16.34 -12.00 -18.47
N LYS A 131 17.37 -11.15 -18.31
CA LYS A 131 17.18 -9.70 -18.09
C LYS A 131 16.54 -8.99 -19.28
N ARG A 132 16.79 -9.42 -20.52
CA ARG A 132 16.16 -8.85 -21.73
C ARG A 132 14.70 -9.33 -21.87
N GLU A 133 14.42 -10.59 -21.58
CA GLU A 133 13.06 -11.14 -21.58
C GLU A 133 12.20 -10.63 -20.42
N ILE A 134 12.76 -10.41 -19.23
CA ILE A 134 12.07 -9.76 -18.10
C ILE A 134 11.80 -8.27 -18.41
N LYS A 135 12.70 -7.60 -19.16
CA LYS A 135 12.45 -6.23 -19.64
C LYS A 135 11.31 -6.20 -20.65
N ALA A 136 11.26 -7.17 -21.57
CA ALA A 136 10.20 -7.31 -22.58
C ALA A 136 8.85 -7.74 -21.96
N LYS A 137 8.84 -8.60 -20.94
CA LYS A 137 7.61 -9.03 -20.24
C LYS A 137 7.06 -7.97 -19.26
N LYS A 138 7.91 -7.08 -18.71
CA LYS A 138 7.46 -5.87 -18.00
C LYS A 138 6.90 -4.79 -18.92
N THR A 139 7.00 -4.94 -20.24
CA THR A 139 6.54 -3.92 -21.19
C THR A 139 5.03 -3.96 -21.46
N ASN A 140 4.28 -4.91 -20.86
CA ASN A 140 2.83 -5.02 -21.01
C ASN A 140 2.02 -4.59 -19.77
N PHE A 141 2.65 -4.01 -18.74
CA PHE A 141 1.92 -3.29 -17.69
C PHE A 141 1.85 -1.83 -18.11
N SER A 142 0.63 -1.32 -18.31
CA SER A 142 0.32 0.03 -18.79
C SER A 142 1.39 1.05 -18.39
N LYS A 143 2.14 1.47 -19.40
CA LYS A 143 3.31 2.34 -19.32
C LYS A 143 2.89 3.81 -19.31
N THR A 144 1.75 4.11 -18.69
CA THR A 144 1.20 5.45 -18.66
C THR A 144 1.46 6.03 -17.28
N ALA A 145 2.20 7.14 -17.22
CA ALA A 145 2.37 7.89 -15.98
C ALA A 145 0.99 8.24 -15.44
N LEU A 146 0.74 7.97 -14.15
CA LEU A 146 -0.50 8.36 -13.49
C LEU A 146 -0.66 9.88 -13.64
N THR A 147 -1.84 10.34 -14.03
CA THR A 147 -2.14 11.77 -14.20
C THR A 147 -3.23 12.21 -13.23
N LEU A 148 -3.41 13.52 -13.06
CA LEU A 148 -4.52 14.06 -12.28
C LEU A 148 -5.89 13.69 -12.89
N ALA A 149 -5.97 13.57 -14.22
CA ALA A 149 -7.20 13.16 -14.91
C ALA A 149 -7.58 11.70 -14.59
N ASP A 150 -6.59 10.83 -14.39
CA ASP A 150 -6.83 9.44 -13.99
C ASP A 150 -7.36 9.33 -12.55
N ILE A 151 -6.93 10.24 -11.66
CA ILE A 151 -7.28 10.28 -10.23
C ILE A 151 -8.62 10.98 -9.98
N PHE A 152 -8.93 12.01 -10.76
CA PHE A 152 -10.11 12.85 -10.55
C PHE A 152 -11.05 12.74 -11.75
N ARG A 153 -11.49 11.50 -12.01
CA ARG A 153 -12.39 11.20 -13.13
C ARG A 153 -13.67 12.04 -13.01
N ASP A 154 -13.95 12.82 -14.05
CA ASP A 154 -15.15 13.65 -14.20
C ASP A 154 -15.26 14.85 -13.23
N GLU A 155 -14.17 15.24 -12.59
CA GLU A 155 -14.09 16.47 -11.78
C GLU A 155 -13.59 17.65 -12.62
N ASP A 156 -14.13 18.84 -12.36
CA ASP A 156 -13.62 20.08 -12.95
C ASP A 156 -12.36 20.60 -12.23
N GLU A 157 -11.62 21.49 -12.88
CA GLU A 157 -10.34 22.00 -12.37
C GLU A 157 -10.47 22.67 -10.99
N ASN A 158 -11.61 23.30 -10.67
CA ASN A 158 -11.81 23.91 -9.36
C ASN A 158 -11.98 22.84 -8.28
N GLN A 159 -12.74 21.78 -8.56
CA GLN A 159 -12.89 20.67 -7.63
C GLN A 159 -11.59 19.90 -7.45
N ILE A 160 -10.84 19.66 -8.52
CA ILE A 160 -9.51 19.05 -8.46
C ILE A 160 -8.59 19.86 -7.52
N ASN A 161 -8.53 21.18 -7.71
CA ASN A 161 -7.73 22.06 -6.85
C ASN A 161 -8.19 22.00 -5.39
N LYS A 162 -9.51 21.98 -5.15
CA LYS A 162 -10.07 21.83 -3.81
C LYS A 162 -9.70 20.49 -3.16
N HIS A 163 -9.74 19.39 -3.92
CA HIS A 163 -9.33 18.08 -3.43
C HIS A 163 -7.84 18.03 -3.11
N ILE A 164 -7.00 18.64 -3.94
CA ILE A 164 -5.56 18.77 -3.67
C ILE A 164 -5.33 19.59 -2.40
N GLU A 165 -6.00 20.73 -2.20
CA GLU A 165 -5.86 21.50 -0.97
C GLU A 165 -6.30 20.71 0.27
N ASN A 166 -7.43 19.98 0.19
CA ASN A 166 -7.89 19.10 1.25
C ASN A 166 -6.88 17.99 1.56
N TYR A 167 -6.25 17.41 0.53
CA TYR A 167 -5.17 16.44 0.71
C TYR A 167 -3.96 17.05 1.42
N LEU A 168 -3.56 18.26 1.02
CA LEU A 168 -2.46 18.98 1.65
C LEU A 168 -2.76 19.31 3.12
N ASP A 169 -4.01 19.69 3.44
CA ASP A 169 -4.47 19.89 4.81
C ASP A 169 -4.47 18.59 5.62
N TYR A 170 -4.93 17.49 5.01
CA TYR A 170 -4.84 16.17 5.62
C TYR A 170 -3.38 15.78 5.91
N LEU A 171 -2.46 15.97 4.97
CA LEU A 171 -1.04 15.67 5.19
C LEU A 171 -0.46 16.49 6.35
N VAL A 172 -0.88 17.76 6.48
CA VAL A 172 -0.45 18.62 7.59
C VAL A 172 -1.08 18.17 8.90
N SER A 173 -2.31 17.67 8.91
CA SER A 173 -3.00 17.24 10.13
C SER A 173 -2.48 15.90 10.67
N VAL A 174 -2.11 14.97 9.79
CA VAL A 174 -1.53 13.68 10.20
C VAL A 174 -0.04 13.76 10.54
N GLN A 175 0.64 14.84 10.13
CA GLN A 175 2.01 15.08 10.52
C GLN A 175 2.07 15.76 11.87
N GLU A 176 2.57 15.03 12.87
CA GLU A 176 2.76 15.54 14.25
C GLU A 176 3.61 16.81 14.32
N TYR A 177 4.47 17.07 13.32
CA TYR A 177 5.31 18.26 13.29
C TYR A 177 5.64 18.73 11.87
N VAL A 178 5.02 19.85 11.48
CA VAL A 178 5.32 20.61 10.25
C VAL A 178 5.73 22.03 10.63
N LYS A 179 7.02 22.36 10.48
CA LYS A 179 7.56 23.69 10.86
C LYS A 179 6.85 24.86 10.20
N ASN A 180 6.68 24.76 8.89
CA ASN A 180 6.01 25.76 8.09
C ASN A 180 5.01 25.01 7.21
N LYS A 181 3.74 25.03 7.64
CA LYS A 181 2.64 24.37 6.96
C LYS A 181 2.56 24.81 5.50
N ASN A 182 2.70 26.10 5.23
CA ASN A 182 2.61 26.66 3.88
C ASN A 182 3.76 26.19 2.98
N ALA A 183 5.00 26.22 3.47
CA ALA A 183 6.15 25.75 2.70
C ALA A 183 6.06 24.24 2.39
N PHE A 184 5.55 23.46 3.34
CA PHE A 184 5.28 22.04 3.14
C PHE A 184 4.22 21.81 2.07
N LYS A 185 3.07 22.49 2.17
CA LYS A 185 1.99 22.42 1.17
C LYS A 185 2.51 22.76 -0.23
N ILE A 186 3.26 23.85 -0.37
CA ILE A 186 3.85 24.30 -1.65
C ILE A 186 4.78 23.22 -2.23
N ALA A 187 5.63 22.62 -1.40
CA ALA A 187 6.59 21.61 -1.85
C ALA A 187 5.89 20.34 -2.37
N VAL A 188 4.86 19.87 -1.68
CA VAL A 188 4.07 18.70 -2.09
C VAL A 188 3.25 19.03 -3.34
N LYS A 189 2.54 20.17 -3.35
CA LYS A 189 1.77 20.64 -4.52
C LYS A 189 2.62 20.74 -5.78
N ARG A 190 3.85 21.24 -5.66
CA ARG A 190 4.80 21.29 -6.78
C ARG A 190 5.15 19.90 -7.32
N LYS A 191 5.24 18.88 -6.48
CA LYS A 191 5.51 17.50 -6.93
C LYS A 191 4.30 16.86 -7.59
N ILE A 192 3.10 17.10 -7.06
CA ILE A 192 1.83 16.69 -7.67
C ILE A 192 1.73 17.27 -9.09
N ASN A 193 1.91 18.58 -9.23
CA ASN A 193 1.82 19.28 -10.52
C ASN A 193 2.92 18.84 -11.51
N LYS A 194 4.06 18.33 -11.02
CA LYS A 194 5.13 17.76 -11.85
C LYS A 194 4.88 16.32 -12.27
N GLY A 195 3.78 15.70 -11.83
CA GLY A 195 3.48 14.30 -12.14
C GLY A 195 4.42 13.32 -11.46
N VAL A 196 4.91 13.62 -10.25
CA VAL A 196 5.75 12.67 -9.51
C VAL A 196 4.90 11.48 -9.07
N ASN A 197 5.11 10.31 -9.70
CA ASN A 197 4.29 9.11 -9.48
C ASN A 197 4.03 8.77 -8.00
N GLU A 198 5.06 8.74 -7.14
CA GLU A 198 4.88 8.42 -5.69
C GLU A 198 3.87 9.37 -5.03
N GLN A 199 3.89 10.66 -5.38
CA GLN A 199 2.96 11.65 -4.81
C GLN A 199 1.56 11.56 -5.41
N LEU A 200 1.45 11.14 -6.67
CA LEU A 200 0.16 10.92 -7.32
C LEU A 200 -0.51 9.64 -6.82
N GLU A 201 0.25 8.57 -6.55
CA GLU A 201 -0.25 7.35 -5.91
C GLU A 201 -0.74 7.63 -4.48
N ASP A 202 0.03 8.39 -3.68
CA ASP A 202 -0.40 8.79 -2.33
C ASP A 202 -1.69 9.65 -2.37
N LEU A 203 -1.81 10.53 -3.36
CA LEU A 203 -2.99 11.37 -3.58
C LEU A 203 -4.21 10.54 -4.00
N GLU A 204 -4.03 9.60 -4.92
CA GLU A 204 -5.08 8.68 -5.38
C GLU A 204 -5.60 7.81 -4.23
N GLU A 205 -4.70 7.19 -3.47
CA GLU A 205 -5.07 6.35 -2.33
C GLU A 205 -5.87 7.14 -1.29
N TRP A 206 -5.44 8.37 -1.00
CA TRP A 206 -6.16 9.25 -0.09
C TRP A 206 -7.52 9.67 -0.65
N TYR A 207 -7.59 10.15 -1.90
CA TYR A 207 -8.81 10.67 -2.49
C TYR A 207 -9.88 9.58 -2.59
N LEU A 208 -9.51 8.41 -3.15
CA LEU A 208 -10.41 7.28 -3.27
C LEU A 208 -10.87 6.77 -1.91
N SER A 209 -9.97 6.68 -0.92
CA SER A 209 -10.34 6.28 0.45
C SER A 209 -11.32 7.26 1.09
N MET A 210 -11.04 8.57 0.99
CA MET A 210 -11.89 9.62 1.54
C MET A 210 -13.27 9.61 0.89
N MET A 211 -13.34 9.53 -0.44
CA MET A 211 -14.59 9.56 -1.18
C MET A 211 -15.41 8.29 -0.94
N CYS A 212 -14.80 7.10 -0.99
CA CYS A 212 -15.50 5.85 -0.66
C CYS A 212 -16.10 5.91 0.75
N LYS A 213 -15.34 6.43 1.73
CA LYS A 213 -15.85 6.60 3.11
C LYS A 213 -17.06 7.55 3.17
N LYS A 214 -17.04 8.67 2.44
CA LYS A 214 -18.19 9.60 2.39
C LYS A 214 -19.44 8.95 1.81
N PHE A 215 -19.28 8.12 0.77
CA PHE A 215 -20.40 7.38 0.19
C PHE A 215 -20.90 6.29 1.15
N GLU A 216 -19.99 5.56 1.80
CA GLU A 216 -20.36 4.56 2.80
C GLU A 216 -21.12 5.21 3.98
N GLU A 217 -20.64 6.34 4.51
CA GLU A 217 -21.33 7.11 5.57
C GLU A 217 -22.73 7.58 5.17
N ARG A 218 -22.97 7.80 3.87
CA ARG A 218 -24.23 8.33 3.36
C ARG A 218 -25.23 7.24 2.97
N TYR A 219 -24.75 6.11 2.46
CA TYR A 219 -25.62 5.12 1.79
C TYR A 219 -25.58 3.74 2.42
N LYS A 220 -24.68 3.45 3.37
CA LYS A 220 -24.65 2.14 4.00
C LYS A 220 -25.97 1.83 4.73
N GLY A 221 -26.54 0.66 4.43
CA GLY A 221 -27.83 0.22 4.94
C GLY A 221 -29.04 0.79 4.18
N GLU A 222 -28.84 1.67 3.19
CA GLU A 222 -29.91 2.08 2.29
C GLU A 222 -30.34 0.90 1.42
N THR A 223 -31.65 0.76 1.23
CA THR A 223 -32.23 -0.24 0.32
C THR A 223 -32.28 0.33 -1.09
N ILE A 224 -31.76 -0.43 -2.04
CA ILE A 224 -31.74 -0.12 -3.47
C ILE A 224 -32.47 -1.21 -4.26
N ILE A 225 -33.07 -0.82 -5.39
CA ILE A 225 -33.61 -1.77 -6.36
C ILE A 225 -32.56 -2.10 -7.41
N TYR A 226 -32.19 -3.38 -7.53
CA TYR A 226 -31.25 -3.86 -8.54
C TYR A 226 -31.72 -5.20 -9.09
N ASN A 227 -31.79 -5.34 -10.43
CA ASN A 227 -32.32 -6.53 -11.11
C ASN A 227 -33.68 -7.02 -10.58
N SER A 228 -34.59 -6.07 -10.26
CA SER A 228 -35.91 -6.35 -9.66
C SER A 228 -35.89 -6.94 -8.24
N GLU A 229 -34.76 -6.87 -7.54
CA GLU A 229 -34.61 -7.25 -6.14
C GLU A 229 -34.31 -6.04 -5.26
N PHE A 230 -34.75 -6.09 -4.00
CA PHE A 230 -34.41 -5.12 -2.97
C PHE A 230 -33.13 -5.57 -2.25
N LEU A 231 -32.05 -4.82 -2.45
CA LEU A 231 -30.74 -5.11 -1.87
C LEU A 231 -30.30 -3.95 -0.96
N GLU A 232 -29.50 -4.24 0.05
CA GLU A 232 -28.90 -3.22 0.91
C GLU A 232 -27.48 -2.90 0.47
N VAL A 233 -27.10 -1.63 0.57
CA VAL A 233 -25.72 -1.19 0.36
C VAL A 233 -24.90 -1.57 1.59
N LEU A 234 -23.94 -2.48 1.42
CA LEU A 234 -23.06 -2.94 2.50
C LEU A 234 -21.85 -2.03 2.68
N MET A 235 -21.17 -1.71 1.57
CA MET A 235 -19.93 -0.95 1.59
C MET A 235 -19.58 -0.36 0.22
N VAL A 236 -18.79 0.71 0.25
CA VAL A 236 -18.18 1.31 -0.93
C VAL A 236 -16.67 1.33 -0.70
N TYR A 237 -15.89 0.82 -1.66
CA TYR A 237 -14.46 0.66 -1.48
C TYR A 237 -13.66 0.78 -2.79
N PRO A 238 -12.40 1.21 -2.71
CA PRO A 238 -11.61 1.48 -3.91
C PRO A 238 -10.96 0.21 -4.48
N TYR A 239 -10.59 0.26 -5.76
CA TYR A 239 -10.01 -0.89 -6.47
C TYR A 239 -8.78 -1.49 -5.79
N PHE A 240 -7.95 -0.69 -5.10
CA PHE A 240 -6.77 -1.21 -4.40
C PHE A 240 -7.11 -1.99 -3.11
N ARG A 241 -8.37 -2.31 -2.87
CA ARG A 241 -8.82 -3.29 -1.86
C ARG A 241 -9.28 -4.64 -2.45
N THR A 242 -9.29 -4.83 -3.77
CA THR A 242 -9.68 -6.10 -4.42
C THR A 242 -8.49 -7.00 -4.75
N GLU A 243 -8.70 -8.32 -4.83
CA GLU A 243 -7.66 -9.20 -5.35
C GLU A 243 -7.40 -8.92 -6.84
N GLY A 244 -6.12 -8.85 -7.25
CA GLY A 244 -5.74 -8.64 -8.64
C GLY A 244 -5.71 -7.20 -9.14
N PHE A 245 -6.05 -6.21 -8.29
CA PHE A 245 -5.96 -4.74 -8.49
C PHE A 245 -5.95 -4.26 -9.95
N ASN A 246 -7.11 -3.84 -10.45
CA ASN A 246 -7.21 -3.17 -11.74
C ASN A 246 -7.68 -1.73 -11.55
N ARG A 247 -6.86 -0.75 -11.97
CA ARG A 247 -7.18 0.68 -11.86
C ARG A 247 -8.36 1.08 -12.76
N ASP A 248 -8.67 0.30 -13.80
CA ASP A 248 -9.84 0.54 -14.64
C ASP A 248 -11.15 0.32 -13.84
N ASP A 249 -11.13 -0.62 -12.89
CA ASP A 249 -12.25 -0.95 -11.99
C ASP A 249 -12.37 0.01 -10.78
N TYR A 250 -11.89 1.24 -10.95
CA TYR A 250 -11.85 2.40 -10.03
C TYR A 250 -12.51 2.27 -8.65
N ILE A 251 -13.84 2.10 -8.58
CA ILE A 251 -14.59 1.96 -7.31
C ILE A 251 -15.50 0.74 -7.37
N PHE A 252 -15.70 0.10 -6.22
CA PHE A 252 -16.59 -1.03 -6.02
C PHE A 252 -17.67 -0.71 -4.98
N ILE A 253 -18.85 -1.29 -5.17
CA ILE A 253 -19.96 -1.28 -4.21
C ILE A 253 -20.40 -2.71 -3.92
N GLY A 254 -20.44 -3.07 -2.64
CA GLY A 254 -21.01 -4.33 -2.16
C GLY A 254 -22.50 -4.15 -1.85
N ILE A 255 -23.35 -5.00 -2.42
CA ILE A 255 -24.81 -4.99 -2.24
C ILE A 255 -25.32 -6.41 -2.01
N GLY A 256 -26.32 -6.58 -1.16
CA GLY A 256 -26.91 -7.89 -0.90
C GLY A 256 -28.16 -7.79 -0.03
N THR A 257 -28.94 -8.86 0.03
CA THR A 257 -30.00 -8.97 1.03
C THR A 257 -29.39 -9.09 2.44
N LYS A 258 -30.19 -8.85 3.49
CA LYS A 258 -29.73 -9.04 4.88
C LYS A 258 -29.15 -10.44 5.11
N GLU A 259 -29.80 -11.45 4.55
CA GLU A 259 -29.38 -12.85 4.67
C GLU A 259 -28.05 -13.11 3.95
N GLN A 260 -27.88 -12.59 2.72
CA GLN A 260 -26.62 -12.69 1.97
C GLN A 260 -25.46 -11.94 2.64
N ILE A 261 -25.76 -10.83 3.32
CA ILE A 261 -24.76 -10.05 4.04
C ILE A 261 -24.26 -10.84 5.27
N GLU A 262 -25.16 -11.53 5.98
CA GLU A 262 -24.79 -12.37 7.12
C GLU A 262 -23.95 -13.59 6.73
N THR A 263 -24.11 -14.08 5.49
CA THR A 263 -23.34 -15.22 4.94
C THR A 263 -22.12 -14.82 4.11
N ASP A 264 -21.82 -13.53 3.98
CA ASP A 264 -20.72 -12.99 3.15
C ASP A 264 -20.88 -13.29 1.64
N GLU A 265 -22.12 -13.53 1.18
CA GLU A 265 -22.51 -13.86 -0.20
C GLU A 265 -23.07 -12.66 -0.99
N TYR A 266 -22.60 -11.45 -0.67
CA TYR A 266 -23.07 -10.22 -1.31
C TYR A 266 -22.49 -10.04 -2.73
N ALA A 267 -23.27 -9.41 -3.61
CA ALA A 267 -22.82 -9.03 -4.94
C ALA A 267 -21.90 -7.81 -4.89
N THR A 268 -20.94 -7.75 -5.80
CA THR A 268 -20.04 -6.59 -5.94
C THR A 268 -20.21 -6.00 -7.34
N LEU A 269 -20.55 -4.71 -7.42
CA LEU A 269 -20.61 -3.96 -8.67
C LEU A 269 -19.41 -3.03 -8.81
N LYS A 270 -19.04 -2.77 -10.06
CA LYS A 270 -17.93 -1.88 -10.45
C LYS A 270 -18.49 -0.56 -10.96
N MET A 271 -17.83 0.53 -10.59
CA MET A 271 -18.16 1.89 -11.02
C MET A 271 -16.91 2.57 -11.56
N SER A 272 -17.07 3.27 -12.68
CA SER A 272 -15.98 3.91 -13.41
C SER A 272 -15.55 5.24 -12.76
N ASN A 273 -16.46 5.90 -12.02
CA ASN A 273 -16.25 7.16 -11.30
C ASN A 273 -17.31 7.35 -10.18
N PHE A 274 -17.14 8.37 -9.33
CA PHE A 274 -18.09 8.65 -8.23
C PHE A 274 -19.43 9.23 -8.70
N LYS A 275 -19.48 9.85 -9.89
CA LYS A 275 -20.71 10.41 -10.46
C LYS A 275 -21.67 9.31 -10.89
N GLU A 276 -21.15 8.27 -11.53
CA GLU A 276 -21.86 7.05 -11.89
C GLU A 276 -22.42 6.37 -10.64
N LEU A 277 -21.58 6.21 -9.61
CA LEU A 277 -22.01 5.66 -8.31
C LEU A 277 -23.15 6.49 -7.69
N GLU A 278 -23.04 7.83 -7.68
CA GLU A 278 -24.09 8.68 -7.12
C GLU A 278 -25.40 8.59 -7.91
N ILE A 279 -25.33 8.51 -9.24
CA ILE A 279 -26.51 8.31 -10.10
C ILE A 279 -27.15 6.94 -9.81
N PHE A 280 -26.33 5.89 -9.71
CA PHE A 280 -26.79 4.53 -9.41
C PHE A 280 -27.53 4.49 -8.06
N LEU A 281 -26.92 5.02 -7.00
CA LEU A 281 -27.50 5.02 -5.66
C LEU A 281 -28.77 5.88 -5.56
N LYS A 282 -28.83 7.03 -6.26
CA LYS A 282 -30.02 7.89 -6.24
C LYS A 282 -31.20 7.32 -7.04
N LYS A 283 -30.93 6.70 -8.19
CA LYS A 283 -31.99 6.10 -9.03
C LYS A 283 -32.64 4.88 -8.40
N SER A 284 -31.91 4.21 -7.50
CA SER A 284 -32.35 2.96 -6.90
C SER A 284 -33.09 3.14 -5.56
N ASN A 285 -33.14 4.38 -5.04
CA ASN A 285 -33.89 4.79 -3.84
C ASN A 285 -35.33 5.27 -4.16
N LEU A 286 -35.83 5.03 -5.38
CA LEU A 286 -37.17 5.41 -5.86
C LEU A 286 -38.11 4.20 -5.90
#